data_AF-A0A2D8I4W4-F1
#
_entry.id   AF-A0A2D8I4W4-F1
#
_cell.length_a   1.000
_cell.length_b   1.000
_cell.length_c   1.000
_cell.angle_alpha   90.00
_cell.angle_beta   90.00
_cell.angle_gamma   90.00
#
_symmetry.space_group_name_H-M   'P 1'
#
loop_
_entity.id
_entity.type
_entity.pdbx_description
1 polymer ?
#
loop_
_entity_poly.entity_id
_entity_poly.type
_entity_poly.pdbx_seq_one_letter_code
_entity_poly.pdbx_strand_id
1 'polypeptide(L)'
;MSIEPKDFEFFLNALETHENLLHAETQAIAAKHLDTIESILEKKDESLRLLLEAKDLLGEDPTKNKSADKLIDRVIELQKRNAELFKKLVDRQTAKENSEGKIDLKPIDQRLKKAYSKSTYDSNSRLNF
;
A
#
# COMPACT_ATOMS: atom_id res chain seq x y z
N MET A 1 -14.72 27.14 2.09
CA MET A 1 -15.68 26.22 2.73
C MET A 1 -14.99 25.68 3.95
N SER A 2 -15.60 25.72 5.13
CA SER A 2 -15.01 25.09 6.30
C SER A 2 -15.18 23.58 6.16
N ILE A 3 -14.11 22.81 6.39
CA ILE A 3 -14.17 21.34 6.40
C ILE A 3 -15.22 20.91 7.43
N GLU A 4 -16.20 20.08 7.03
CA GLU A 4 -17.11 19.51 8.02
C GLU A 4 -16.34 18.54 8.92
N PRO A 5 -16.48 18.61 10.25
CA PRO A 5 -15.76 17.73 11.17
C PRO A 5 -15.92 16.24 10.85
N LYS A 6 -17.07 15.84 10.29
CA LYS A 6 -17.39 14.47 9.89
C LYS A 6 -16.57 13.99 8.68
N ASP A 7 -16.35 14.87 7.71
CA ASP A 7 -15.56 14.54 6.51
C ASP A 7 -14.08 14.38 6.87
N PHE A 8 -13.60 15.21 7.81
CA PHE A 8 -12.24 15.07 8.34
C PHE A 8 -12.05 13.81 9.18
N GLU A 9 -13.03 13.47 10.02
CA GLU A 9 -13.03 12.22 10.79
C GLU A 9 -13.07 10.99 9.86
N PHE A 10 -13.88 11.04 8.79
CA PHE A 10 -13.91 10.00 7.78
C PHE A 10 -12.56 9.83 7.07
N PHE A 11 -11.91 10.93 6.68
CA PHE A 11 -10.57 10.89 6.09
C PHE A 11 -9.53 10.28 7.03
N LEU A 12 -9.51 10.68 8.31
CA LEU A 12 -8.60 10.11 9.29
C LEU A 12 -8.84 8.61 9.49
N ASN A 13 -10.09 8.19 9.63
CA ASN A 13 -10.44 6.77 9.77
C ASN A 13 -10.02 5.94 8.54
N ALA A 14 -10.21 6.48 7.33
CA ALA A 14 -9.77 5.83 6.10
C ALA A 14 -8.23 5.70 6.06
N LEU A 15 -7.52 6.74 6.49
CA LEU A 15 -6.06 6.79 6.52
C LEU A 15 -5.47 5.83 7.57
N GLU A 16 -6.04 5.76 8.76
CA GLU A 16 -5.67 4.80 9.81
C GLU A 16 -5.97 3.35 9.38
N THR A 17 -7.11 3.12 8.72
CA THR A 17 -7.43 1.80 8.16
C THR A 17 -6.39 1.38 7.12
N HIS A 18 -5.95 2.31 6.27
CA HIS A 18 -4.92 2.06 5.28
C HIS A 18 -3.55 1.75 5.93
N GLU A 19 -3.16 2.51 6.96
CA GLU A 19 -1.94 2.25 7.75
C GLU A 19 -1.95 0.84 8.36
N ASN A 20 -3.08 0.42 8.95
CA ASN A 20 -3.23 -0.91 9.54
C ASN A 20 -3.06 -2.03 8.50
N LEU A 21 -3.58 -1.84 7.28
CA LEU A 21 -3.39 -2.79 6.18
C LEU A 21 -1.93 -2.87 5.74
N LEU A 22 -1.20 -1.76 5.73
CA LEU A 22 0.24 -1.74 5.41
C LEU A 22 1.07 -2.47 6.48
N HIS A 23 0.67 -2.35 7.76
CA HIS A 23 1.29 -3.14 8.82
C HIS A 23 1.01 -4.64 8.68
N ALA A 24 -0.23 -5.02 8.35
CA ALA A 24 -0.56 -6.41 8.06
C ALA A 24 0.23 -6.95 6.87
N GLU A 25 0.38 -6.15 5.80
CA GLU A 25 1.20 -6.48 4.63
C GLU A 25 2.67 -6.71 5.04
N THR A 26 3.23 -5.86 5.90
CA THR A 26 4.61 -6.02 6.41
C THR A 26 4.78 -7.38 7.09
N GLN A 27 3.83 -7.75 7.96
CA GLN A 27 3.86 -9.01 8.70
C GLN A 27 3.69 -10.22 7.77
N ALA A 28 2.78 -10.13 6.80
CA ALA A 28 2.56 -11.18 5.81
C ALA A 28 3.78 -11.39 4.90
N ILE A 29 4.45 -10.32 4.48
CA ILE A 29 5.71 -10.39 3.72
C ILE A 29 6.82 -11.04 4.57
N ALA A 30 6.96 -10.64 5.83
CA ALA A 30 7.95 -11.23 6.74
C ALA A 30 7.70 -12.73 6.98
N ALA A 31 6.42 -13.12 7.09
CA ALA A 31 6.00 -14.52 7.22
C ALA A 31 6.08 -15.30 5.89
N LYS A 32 6.25 -14.61 4.75
CA LYS A 32 6.21 -15.19 3.39
C LYS A 32 4.87 -15.89 3.08
N HIS A 33 3.78 -15.40 3.66
CA HIS A 33 2.44 -15.96 3.46
C HIS A 33 1.77 -15.34 2.22
N LEU A 34 2.03 -15.91 1.05
CA LEU A 34 1.60 -15.34 -0.24
C LEU A 34 0.07 -15.18 -0.36
N ASP A 35 -0.72 -16.16 0.08
CA ASP A 35 -2.18 -16.09 0.05
C ASP A 35 -2.72 -14.94 0.92
N THR A 36 -2.07 -14.70 2.07
CA THR A 36 -2.39 -13.58 2.95
C THR A 36 -2.00 -12.25 2.33
N ILE A 37 -0.87 -12.18 1.61
CA ILE A 37 -0.45 -10.98 0.88
C ILE A 37 -1.47 -10.65 -0.22
N GLU A 38 -1.96 -11.63 -0.99
CA GLU A 38 -2.97 -11.38 -2.03
C GLU A 38 -4.27 -10.82 -1.43
N SER A 39 -4.78 -11.43 -0.35
CA SER A 39 -5.99 -10.92 0.33
C SER A 39 -5.81 -9.52 0.91
N ILE A 40 -4.60 -9.18 1.40
CA ILE A 40 -4.30 -7.83 1.90
C ILE A 40 -4.24 -6.83 0.74
N LEU A 41 -3.68 -7.21 -0.42
CA LEU A 41 -3.63 -6.33 -1.58
C LEU A 41 -5.02 -5.94 -2.09
N GLU A 42 -5.95 -6.89 -2.16
CA GLU A 42 -7.34 -6.60 -2.56
C GLU A 42 -7.99 -5.58 -1.61
N LYS A 43 -7.82 -5.77 -0.30
CA LYS A 43 -8.32 -4.84 0.72
C LYS A 43 -7.62 -3.49 0.69
N LYS A 44 -6.33 -3.47 0.33
CA LYS A 44 -5.53 -2.24 0.22
C LYS A 44 -6.00 -1.39 -0.96
N ASP A 45 -6.34 -2.01 -2.08
CA ASP A 45 -6.91 -1.31 -3.24
C ASP A 45 -8.28 -0.68 -2.90
N GLU A 46 -9.13 -1.40 -2.17
CA GLU A 46 -10.42 -0.86 -1.70
C GLU A 46 -10.21 0.29 -0.71
N SER A 47 -9.34 0.11 0.29
CA SER A 47 -9.02 1.15 1.28
C SER A 47 -8.40 2.39 0.63
N LEU A 48 -7.55 2.23 -0.38
CA LEU A 48 -6.96 3.37 -1.09
C LEU A 48 -8.04 4.17 -1.85
N ARG A 49 -9.00 3.49 -2.49
CA ARG A 49 -10.12 4.16 -3.15
C ARG A 49 -10.95 4.98 -2.16
N LEU A 50 -11.28 4.40 -0.99
CA LEU A 50 -12.01 5.10 0.07
C LEU A 50 -11.22 6.30 0.61
N LEU A 51 -9.89 6.17 0.75
CA LEU A 51 -9.03 7.27 1.17
C LEU A 51 -9.00 8.41 0.16
N LEU A 52 -8.94 8.09 -1.15
CA LEU A 52 -8.99 9.09 -2.22
C LEU A 52 -10.35 9.79 -2.27
N GLU A 53 -11.44 9.05 -2.13
CA GLU A 53 -12.79 9.61 -2.04
C GLU A 53 -12.93 10.53 -0.82
N ALA A 54 -12.46 10.09 0.34
CA ALA A 54 -12.45 10.90 1.56
C ALA A 54 -11.62 12.18 1.39
N LYS A 55 -10.46 12.09 0.73
CA LYS A 55 -9.62 13.26 0.41
C LYS A 55 -10.37 14.24 -0.49
N ASP A 56 -11.07 13.76 -1.50
CA ASP A 56 -11.79 14.61 -2.45
C ASP A 56 -13.00 15.30 -1.79
N LEU A 57 -13.65 14.64 -0.82
CA LEU A 57 -14.72 15.23 -0.01
C LEU A 57 -14.25 16.39 0.87
N LEU A 58 -13.00 16.38 1.35
CA LEU A 58 -12.47 17.47 2.17
C LEU A 58 -12.47 18.83 1.47
N GLY A 59 -12.33 18.85 0.14
CA GLY A 59 -12.25 20.08 -0.66
C GLY A 59 -11.05 20.99 -0.32
N GLU A 60 -10.20 20.59 0.62
CA GLU A 60 -9.01 21.29 1.08
C GLU A 60 -7.84 20.31 1.26
N ASP A 61 -6.62 20.86 1.26
CA ASP A 61 -5.41 20.06 1.42
C ASP A 61 -5.30 19.48 2.86
N PRO A 62 -5.38 18.14 3.05
CA PRO A 62 -5.31 17.51 4.36
C PRO A 62 -3.96 17.70 5.07
N THR A 63 -2.89 18.02 4.34
CA THR A 63 -1.55 18.27 4.91
C THR A 63 -1.49 19.55 5.76
N LYS A 64 -2.48 20.43 5.64
CA LYS A 64 -2.62 21.60 6.52
C LYS A 64 -2.87 21.21 7.97
N ASN A 65 -3.39 20.00 8.23
CA ASN A 65 -3.54 19.46 9.56
C ASN A 65 -2.30 18.64 9.95
N LYS A 66 -1.59 19.07 11.00
CA LYS A 66 -0.34 18.42 11.46
C LYS A 66 -0.48 16.94 11.82
N SER A 67 -1.64 16.50 12.30
CA SER A 67 -1.87 15.10 12.64
C SER A 67 -2.05 14.26 11.38
N ALA A 68 -2.86 14.75 10.44
CA ALA A 68 -3.04 14.11 9.15
C ALA A 68 -1.73 14.08 8.35
N ASP A 69 -0.97 15.17 8.33
CA ASP A 69 0.32 15.28 7.61
C ASP A 69 1.32 14.20 8.07
N LYS A 70 1.49 14.02 9.39
CA LYS A 70 2.35 12.97 9.95
C LYS A 70 1.86 11.56 9.60
N LEU A 71 0.55 11.35 9.58
CA LEU A 71 -0.04 10.05 9.27
C LEU A 71 0.12 9.72 7.78
N ILE A 72 -0.05 10.71 6.90
CA ILE A 72 0.20 10.61 5.46
C ILE A 72 1.67 10.24 5.21
N ASP A 73 2.61 10.95 5.84
CA ASP A 73 4.04 10.66 5.71
C ASP A 73 4.36 9.22 6.13
N ARG A 74 3.80 8.76 7.24
CA ARG A 74 4.00 7.39 7.70
C ARG A 74 3.42 6.36 6.72
N VAL A 75 2.21 6.61 6.20
CA VAL A 75 1.58 5.74 5.19
C VAL A 75 2.46 5.63 3.94
N ILE A 76 3.02 6.74 3.47
CA ILE A 76 3.95 6.76 2.33
C ILE A 76 5.19 5.91 2.62
N GLU A 77 5.80 6.10 3.80
CA GLU A 77 7.00 5.35 4.19
C GLU A 77 6.72 3.84 4.28
N LEU A 78 5.57 3.46 4.84
CA LEU A 78 5.14 2.07 4.93
C LEU A 78 4.90 1.45 3.55
N GLN A 79 4.23 2.16 2.64
CA GLN A 79 4.03 1.69 1.26
C GLN A 79 5.37 1.45 0.55
N LYS A 80 6.31 2.40 0.64
CA LYS A 80 7.64 2.28 0.05
C LYS A 80 8.39 1.08 0.62
N ARG A 81 8.41 0.95 1.95
CA ARG A 81 9.07 -0.16 2.64
C ARG A 81 8.47 -1.51 2.25
N ASN A 82 7.13 -1.61 2.17
CA ASN A 82 6.46 -2.85 1.79
C ASN A 82 6.78 -3.24 0.35
N ALA A 83 6.79 -2.28 -0.58
CA ALA A 83 7.16 -2.53 -1.97
C ALA A 83 8.61 -3.07 -2.08
N GLU A 84 9.55 -2.49 -1.33
CA GLU A 84 10.94 -2.98 -1.30
C GLU A 84 11.07 -4.37 -0.67
N LEU A 85 10.37 -4.63 0.43
CA LEU A 85 10.39 -5.93 1.11
C LEU A 85 9.79 -7.01 0.20
N PHE A 86 8.68 -6.70 -0.47
CA PHE A 86 8.04 -7.60 -1.41
C PHE A 86 8.93 -7.89 -2.61
N LYS A 87 9.55 -6.85 -3.20
CA LYS A 87 10.53 -7.03 -4.29
C LYS A 87 11.66 -7.98 -3.88
N LYS A 88 12.24 -7.79 -2.70
CA LYS A 88 13.27 -8.69 -2.15
C LYS A 88 12.77 -10.12 -1.94
N LEU A 89 11.51 -10.30 -1.56
CA LEU A 89 10.89 -11.63 -1.42
C LEU A 89 10.81 -12.33 -2.77
N VAL A 90 10.28 -11.65 -3.80
CA VAL A 90 10.17 -12.18 -5.17
C VAL A 90 11.54 -12.46 -5.78
N ASP A 91 12.51 -11.56 -5.64
CA ASP A 91 13.87 -11.74 -6.15
C ASP A 91 14.54 -12.99 -5.53
N ARG A 92 14.33 -13.24 -4.24
CA ARG A 92 14.83 -14.44 -3.56
C ARG A 92 14.13 -15.71 -4.03
N GLN A 93 12.82 -15.65 -4.26
CA GLN A 93 12.05 -16.82 -4.70
C GLN A 93 12.42 -17.21 -6.14
N THR A 94 12.50 -16.24 -7.05
CA THR A 94 12.93 -16.45 -8.44
C THR A 94 14.38 -16.94 -8.56
N ALA A 95 15.31 -16.44 -7.72
CA ALA A 95 16.69 -16.94 -7.68
C ALA A 95 16.77 -18.40 -7.21
N LYS A 96 15.91 -18.80 -6.27
CA LYS A 96 15.83 -20.18 -5.78
C LYS A 96 15.25 -21.12 -6.84
N GLU A 97 14.18 -20.70 -7.52
CA GLU A 97 13.55 -21.46 -8.62
C GLU A 97 14.48 -21.65 -9.83
N ASN A 98 15.29 -20.64 -10.18
CA ASN A 98 16.28 -20.76 -11.25
C ASN A 98 17.42 -21.74 -10.91
N SER A 99 17.66 -22.00 -9.62
CA SER A 99 18.69 -22.92 -9.14
C SER A 99 18.22 -24.39 -9.08
N GLU A 100 16.91 -24.62 -8.95
CA GLU A 100 16.30 -25.96 -8.78
C GLU A 100 15.69 -26.53 -10.07
N GLY A 101 15.76 -25.80 -11.19
CA GLY A 101 15.27 -26.25 -12.50
C GLY A 101 13.78 -25.92 -12.69
N LYS A 102 13.51 -25.13 -13.74
CA LYS A 102 12.21 -24.61 -14.20
C LYS A 102 10.97 -25.29 -13.59
N ILE A 103 10.32 -24.58 -12.67
CA ILE A 103 8.92 -24.78 -12.33
C ILE A 103 8.17 -23.52 -12.76
N ASP A 104 7.06 -23.69 -13.46
CA ASP A 104 6.12 -22.61 -13.80
C ASP A 104 5.84 -21.77 -12.55
N LEU A 105 6.21 -20.48 -12.59
CA LEU A 105 5.82 -19.49 -11.58
C LEU A 105 4.32 -19.64 -11.34
N LYS A 106 3.90 -19.85 -10.09
CA LYS A 106 2.47 -19.98 -9.80
C LYS A 106 1.76 -18.71 -10.28
N PRO A 107 0.50 -18.79 -10.76
CA PRO A 107 -0.24 -17.63 -11.25
C PRO A 107 -0.27 -16.45 -10.26
N ILE A 108 -0.23 -16.76 -8.97
CA ILE A 108 -0.12 -15.81 -7.84
C ILE A 108 1.19 -15.02 -7.91
N ASP A 109 2.33 -15.66 -8.17
CA ASP A 109 3.63 -14.98 -8.25
C ASP A 109 3.67 -13.99 -9.43
N GLN A 110 3.03 -14.33 -10.55
CA GLN A 110 2.92 -13.43 -11.71
C GLN A 110 2.00 -12.23 -11.43
N ARG A 111 0.85 -12.46 -10.77
CA ARG A 111 -0.07 -11.38 -10.36
C ARG A 111 0.60 -10.41 -9.39
N LEU A 112 1.25 -10.94 -8.37
CA LEU A 112 1.96 -10.14 -7.39
C LEU A 112 3.09 -9.34 -8.03
N LYS A 113 3.91 -9.97 -8.88
CA LYS A 113 4.97 -9.26 -9.62
C LYS A 113 4.41 -8.11 -10.47
N LYS A 114 3.22 -8.27 -11.06
CA LYS A 114 2.54 -7.22 -11.85
C LYS A 114 2.00 -6.07 -11.00
N ALA A 115 1.47 -6.35 -9.81
CA ALA A 115 0.96 -5.32 -8.90
C ALA A 115 2.07 -4.36 -8.44
N TYR A 116 3.25 -4.89 -8.07
CA TYR A 116 4.35 -4.05 -7.58
C TYR A 116 5.25 -3.47 -8.67
N SER A 117 5.28 -4.03 -9.89
CA SER A 117 6.00 -3.43 -11.02
C SER A 117 5.29 -2.21 -11.63
N LYS A 118 3.98 -2.07 -11.41
CA LYS A 118 3.20 -0.89 -11.79
C LYS A 118 3.32 0.28 -10.80
N SER A 119 3.91 0.08 -9.61
CA SER A 119 4.13 1.16 -8.65
C SER A 119 5.33 2.01 -9.06
N THR A 120 5.19 2.74 -10.16
CA THR A 120 6.10 3.85 -10.50
C THR A 120 5.69 5.03 -9.64
N TYR A 121 6.21 5.07 -8.43
CA TYR A 121 6.08 6.21 -7.53
C TYR A 121 6.79 7.42 -8.17
N ASP A 122 6.02 8.45 -8.54
CA ASP A 122 6.59 9.72 -9.01
C ASP A 122 7.04 10.53 -7.78
N SER A 123 8.35 10.65 -7.62
CA SER A 123 9.01 11.33 -6.49
C SER A 123 8.61 12.80 -6.31
N ASN A 124 7.97 13.41 -7.31
CA ASN A 124 7.68 14.85 -7.32
C ASN A 124 6.31 15.24 -6.75
N SER A 125 5.45 14.29 -6.38
CA SER A 125 4.15 14.63 -5.77
C SER A 125 3.83 13.72 -4.60
N ARG A 126 3.83 14.29 -3.39
CA ARG A 126 3.44 13.60 -2.14
C ARG A 126 1.97 13.16 -2.12
N LEU A 127 1.19 13.58 -3.12
CA LEU A 127 -0.27 13.40 -3.21
C LEU A 127 -0.71 12.69 -4.51
N ASN A 128 0.21 12.25 -5.37
CA ASN A 128 -0.14 11.41 -6.52
C ASN A 128 -0.21 9.96 -6.05
N PHE A 129 -1.35 9.58 -5.47
CA PHE A 129 -1.71 8.20 -5.16
C PHE A 129 -2.74 7.69 -6.17
#